data_AF-C0QIX7-F1
#
_entry.id   AF-C0QIX7-F1
#
_cell.length_a   1.000
_cell.length_b   1.000
_cell.length_c   1.000
_cell.angle_alpha   90.00
_cell.angle_beta   90.00
_cell.angle_gamma   90.00
#
_symmetry.space_group_name_H-M   'P 1'
#
loop_
_entity.id
_entity.type
_entity.pdbx_description
1 polymer ?
#
loop_
_entity_poly.entity_id
_entity_poly.type
_entity_poly.pdbx_seq_one_letter_code
_entity_poly.pdbx_strand_id
1 'polypeptide(L)'
;MCKQHLKLVKEIQIRNYDGLIGHTSLVMARYNILSLFQRKSVDQRSFGDLFRACNEELANITFLDALTRIMQLAMATLRKVHNLSEKIINSMLDLIMGEALVYFGLSNRQTPLLEGE
;
A
#
# COMPACT_ATOMS: atom_id res chain seq x y z
N MET A 1 -8.84 16.64 23.27
CA MET A 1 -9.44 16.91 24.61
C MET A 1 -10.91 17.33 24.47
N CYS A 2 -11.82 16.40 24.16
CA CYS A 2 -13.25 16.71 23.98
C CYS A 2 -14.09 16.53 25.26
N LYS A 3 -13.64 15.69 26.21
CA LYS A 3 -14.43 15.30 27.40
C LYS A 3 -14.84 16.46 28.30
N GLN A 4 -13.94 17.42 28.51
CA GLN A 4 -14.20 18.59 29.37
C GLN A 4 -15.29 19.53 28.83
N HIS A 5 -15.56 19.51 27.53
CA HIS A 5 -16.55 20.39 26.89
C HIS A 5 -17.97 19.83 26.91
N LEU A 6 -18.14 18.57 27.30
CA LEU A 6 -19.43 17.87 27.27
C LEU A 6 -20.36 18.19 28.44
N LYS A 7 -19.86 18.90 29.45
CA LYS A 7 -20.64 19.46 30.57
C LYS A 7 -21.60 18.45 31.27
N LEU A 8 -21.23 17.17 31.36
CA LEU A 8 -22.04 16.09 31.95
C LEU A 8 -22.64 16.41 33.32
N VAL A 9 -21.93 17.14 34.18
CA VAL A 9 -22.42 17.45 35.54
C VAL A 9 -23.09 18.82 35.62
N LYS A 10 -22.75 19.75 34.71
CA LYS A 10 -23.08 21.18 34.86
C LYS A 10 -24.24 21.64 33.97
N GLU A 11 -24.68 20.81 33.03
CA GLU A 11 -25.68 21.21 32.04
C GLU A 11 -27.11 21.13 32.57
N ILE A 12 -27.41 20.20 33.48
CA ILE A 12 -28.78 20.00 33.99
C ILE A 12 -28.79 19.62 35.47
N GLN A 13 -29.83 20.06 36.19
CA GLN A 13 -30.09 19.74 37.60
C GLN A 13 -31.33 18.83 37.74
N ILE A 14 -31.36 17.75 36.97
CA ILE A 14 -32.46 16.79 37.00
C ILE A 14 -32.29 15.83 38.19
N ARG A 15 -33.40 15.53 38.87
CA ARG A 15 -33.44 14.60 40.02
C ARG A 15 -34.25 13.33 39.76
N ASN A 16 -34.88 13.19 38.58
CA ASN A 16 -35.54 11.96 38.17
C ASN A 16 -34.53 11.01 37.49
N TYR A 17 -34.70 9.71 37.67
CA TYR A 17 -33.76 8.73 37.11
C TYR A 17 -33.82 8.70 35.57
N ASP A 18 -35.02 8.74 34.99
CA ASP A 18 -35.19 8.72 33.53
C ASP A 18 -34.51 9.91 32.83
N GLY A 19 -34.63 11.12 33.40
CA GLY A 19 -33.98 12.30 32.84
C GLY A 19 -32.47 12.30 33.05
N LEU A 20 -31.96 11.71 34.14
CA LEU A 20 -30.53 11.52 34.35
C LEU A 20 -29.94 10.52 33.35
N ILE A 21 -30.65 9.41 33.08
CA ILE A 21 -30.29 8.42 32.07
C ILE A 21 -30.33 9.04 30.67
N GLY A 22 -31.39 9.80 30.35
CA GLY A 22 -31.52 10.51 29.07
C GLY A 22 -30.39 11.53 28.86
N HIS A 23 -30.08 12.32 29.88
CA HIS A 23 -28.98 13.29 29.81
C HIS A 23 -27.62 12.63 29.57
N THR A 24 -27.32 11.60 30.35
CA THR A 24 -26.07 10.84 30.22
C THR A 24 -25.95 10.23 28.83
N SER A 25 -27.04 9.67 28.30
CA SER A 25 -27.08 9.08 26.96
C SER A 25 -26.81 10.12 25.87
N LEU A 26 -27.41 11.31 25.98
CA LEU A 26 -27.18 12.42 25.05
C LEU A 26 -25.74 12.93 25.10
N VAL A 27 -25.15 13.03 26.30
CA VAL A 27 -23.73 13.39 26.47
C VAL A 27 -22.82 12.34 25.81
N MET A 28 -23.10 11.05 26.01
CA MET A 28 -22.37 9.95 25.38
C MET A 28 -22.46 10.01 23.85
N ALA A 29 -23.65 10.27 23.29
CA ALA A 29 -23.86 10.41 21.85
C ALA A 29 -23.03 11.56 21.27
N ARG A 30 -23.06 12.74 21.91
CA ARG A 30 -22.22 13.90 21.52
C ARG A 30 -20.74 13.58 21.57
N TYR A 31 -20.27 12.89 22.62
CA TYR A 31 -18.88 12.44 22.71
C TYR A 31 -18.50 11.55 21.54
N ASN A 32 -19.33 10.54 21.24
CA ASN A 32 -19.05 9.59 20.17
C ASN A 32 -18.91 10.31 18.82
N ILE A 33 -19.82 11.22 18.49
CA ILE A 33 -19.76 12.04 17.27
C ILE A 33 -18.48 12.88 17.23
N LEU A 34 -18.18 13.65 18.29
CA LEU A 34 -16.96 14.46 18.34
C LEU A 34 -15.68 13.62 18.25
N SER A 35 -15.66 12.46 18.90
CA SER A 35 -14.50 11.56 18.88
C SER A 35 -14.27 10.96 17.49
N LEU A 36 -15.35 10.68 16.74
CA LEU A 36 -15.28 10.22 15.36
C LEU A 36 -14.68 11.32 14.47
N PHE A 37 -15.15 12.56 14.60
CA PHE A 37 -14.59 13.69 13.85
C PHE A 37 -13.12 13.94 14.22
N GLN A 38 -12.77 13.87 15.50
CA GLN A 38 -11.39 14.03 15.95
C GLN A 38 -10.49 12.92 15.39
N ARG A 39 -10.97 11.67 15.33
CA ARG A 39 -10.23 10.58 14.69
C ARG A 39 -10.05 10.85 13.20
N LYS A 40 -11.10 11.24 12.47
CA LYS A 40 -10.98 11.57 11.04
C LYS A 40 -9.99 12.72 10.76
N SER A 41 -9.87 13.68 11.68
CA SER A 41 -8.99 14.84 11.46
C SER A 41 -7.55 14.66 11.96
N VAL A 42 -7.32 13.81 12.97
CA VAL A 42 -6.01 13.67 13.64
C VAL A 42 -5.37 12.30 13.40
N ASP A 43 -6.16 11.24 13.20
CA ASP A 43 -5.64 9.88 13.10
C ASP A 43 -5.08 9.60 11.70
N GLN A 44 -3.75 9.52 11.60
CA GLN A 44 -3.05 9.10 10.38
C GLN A 44 -3.43 7.68 9.93
N ARG A 45 -4.04 6.85 10.79
CA ARG A 45 -4.52 5.51 10.41
C ARG A 45 -5.70 5.56 9.43
N SER A 46 -6.39 6.70 9.29
CA SER A 46 -7.37 6.93 8.23
C SER A 46 -6.75 7.00 6.82
N PHE A 47 -5.42 7.10 6.70
CA PHE A 47 -4.72 6.86 5.45
C PHE A 47 -4.59 5.36 5.12
N GLY A 48 -5.19 4.44 5.87
CA GLY A 48 -5.17 3.01 5.55
C GLY A 48 -5.66 2.72 4.12
N ASP A 49 -6.71 3.41 3.66
CA ASP A 49 -7.20 3.29 2.28
C ASP A 49 -6.21 3.91 1.27
N LEU A 50 -5.58 5.03 1.60
CA LEU A 50 -4.52 5.62 0.76
C LEU A 50 -3.31 4.69 0.67
N PHE A 51 -2.88 4.11 1.79
CA PHE A 51 -1.80 3.12 1.85
C PHE A 51 -2.16 1.87 1.05
N ARG A 52 -3.42 1.42 1.10
CA ARG A 52 -3.87 0.29 0.28
C ARG A 52 -3.85 0.63 -1.21
N ALA A 53 -4.36 1.79 -1.59
CA ALA A 53 -4.30 2.28 -2.97
C ALA A 53 -2.84 2.41 -3.46
N CYS A 54 -1.95 2.98 -2.64
CA CYS A 54 -0.52 3.07 -2.97
C CYS A 54 0.15 1.69 -3.06
N ASN A 55 -0.24 0.70 -2.25
CA ASN A 55 0.28 -0.67 -2.37
C ASN A 55 -0.32 -1.45 -3.54
N GLU A 56 -1.58 -1.23 -3.88
CA GLU A 56 -2.20 -1.77 -5.10
C GLU A 56 -1.49 -1.21 -6.35
N GLU A 57 -1.10 0.07 -6.33
CA GLU A 57 -0.24 0.68 -7.36
C GLU A 57 1.19 0.14 -7.32
N LEU A 58 1.71 -0.20 -6.13
CA LEU A 58 2.98 -0.91 -5.94
C LEU A 58 2.83 -2.39 -6.30
N ALA A 59 2.39 -2.67 -7.53
CA ALA A 59 2.29 -4.04 -8.04
C ALA A 59 3.62 -4.77 -7.81
N ASN A 60 3.52 -5.95 -7.17
CA ASN A 60 4.69 -6.77 -6.88
C ASN A 60 5.29 -7.24 -8.22
N ILE A 61 6.38 -6.61 -8.64
CA ILE A 61 7.08 -7.00 -9.87
C ILE A 61 7.53 -8.45 -9.75
N THR A 62 7.35 -9.24 -10.80
CA THR A 62 7.84 -10.62 -10.75
C THR A 62 9.37 -10.60 -10.66
N PHE A 63 9.94 -11.63 -10.02
CA PHE A 63 11.39 -11.76 -9.91
C PHE A 63 12.10 -11.63 -11.27
N LEU A 64 11.50 -12.20 -12.32
CA LEU A 64 12.04 -12.14 -13.68
C LEU A 64 12.00 -10.71 -14.25
N ASP A 65 10.92 -9.97 -14.03
CA ASP A 65 10.80 -8.58 -14.48
C ASP A 65 11.80 -7.67 -13.74
N ALA A 66 11.97 -7.89 -12.43
CA ALA A 66 12.94 -7.16 -11.62
C ALA A 66 14.37 -7.40 -12.12
N LEU A 67 14.73 -8.68 -12.34
CA LEU A 67 16.05 -9.07 -12.84
C LEU A 67 16.32 -8.47 -14.23
N THR A 68 15.34 -8.54 -15.13
CA THR A 68 15.45 -7.98 -16.49
C THR A 68 15.71 -6.48 -16.45
N ARG A 69 14.99 -5.72 -15.60
CA ARG A 69 15.19 -4.27 -15.44
C ARG A 69 16.58 -3.93 -14.89
N ILE A 70 17.06 -4.67 -13.89
CA ILE A 70 18.41 -4.48 -13.32
C ILE A 70 19.48 -4.71 -14.40
N MET A 71 19.34 -5.78 -15.18
CA MET A 71 20.27 -6.11 -16.26
C MET A 71 20.26 -5.06 -17.37
N GLN A 72 19.09 -4.60 -17.79
CA GLN A 72 18.97 -3.51 -18.77
C GLN A 72 19.67 -2.23 -18.29
N LEU A 73 19.51 -1.89 -17.01
CA LEU A 73 20.13 -0.70 -16.42
C LEU A 73 21.65 -0.84 -16.34
N ALA A 74 22.15 -2.00 -15.90
CA ALA A 74 23.58 -2.31 -15.90
C ALA A 74 24.18 -2.15 -17.31
N MET A 75 23.51 -2.68 -18.33
CA MET A 75 23.99 -2.55 -19.70
C MET A 75 23.89 -1.14 -20.28
N ALA A 76 22.86 -0.37 -19.91
CA ALA A 76 22.77 1.04 -20.29
C ALA A 76 23.94 1.84 -19.71
N THR A 77 24.37 1.54 -18.47
CA THR A 77 25.58 2.14 -17.90
C THR A 77 26.85 1.69 -18.61
N LEU A 78 26.95 0.40 -18.96
CA LEU A 78 28.10 -0.14 -19.68
C LEU A 78 28.24 0.47 -21.08
N ARG A 79 27.12 0.71 -21.77
CA ARG A 79 27.08 1.41 -23.07
C ARG A 79 27.61 2.84 -22.96
N LYS A 80 27.26 3.57 -21.89
CA LYS A 80 27.75 4.93 -21.65
C LYS A 80 29.25 4.98 -21.39
N VAL A 81 29.81 3.96 -20.72
CA VAL A 81 31.24 3.92 -20.36
C VAL A 81 32.11 3.41 -21.51
N HIS A 82 31.65 2.41 -22.27
CA HIS A 82 32.47 1.69 -23.24
C HIS A 82 32.02 1.81 -24.71
N ASN A 83 30.99 2.60 -25.02
CA ASN A 83 30.47 2.79 -26.39
C ASN A 83 30.16 1.45 -27.12
N LEU A 84 29.73 0.44 -26.36
CA LEU A 84 29.47 -0.90 -26.88
C LEU A 84 28.28 -0.89 -27.85
N SER A 85 28.38 -1.69 -28.91
CA SER A 85 27.31 -1.88 -29.89
C SER A 85 26.10 -2.58 -29.27
N GLU A 86 24.90 -2.15 -29.66
CA GLU A 86 23.62 -2.68 -29.16
C GLU A 86 23.45 -4.18 -29.40
N LYS A 87 24.03 -4.70 -30.49
CA LYS A 87 24.02 -6.14 -30.79
C LYS A 87 24.79 -6.96 -29.75
N ILE A 88 25.98 -6.49 -29.36
CA ILE A 88 26.84 -7.18 -28.39
C ILE A 88 26.16 -7.15 -27.02
N ILE A 89 25.58 -6.01 -26.67
CA ILE A 89 24.81 -5.78 -25.46
C ILE A 89 23.64 -6.77 -25.37
N ASN A 90 22.79 -6.85 -26.40
CA ASN A 90 21.64 -7.77 -26.40
C ASN A 90 22.07 -9.24 -26.35
N SER A 91 23.12 -9.62 -27.08
CA SER A 91 23.64 -10.99 -27.02
C SER A 91 24.17 -11.38 -25.64
N MET A 92 24.80 -10.43 -24.92
CA MET A 92 25.28 -10.66 -23.56
C MET A 92 24.11 -10.80 -22.59
N LEU A 93 23.06 -9.99 -22.77
CA LEU A 93 21.85 -10.07 -21.95
C LEU A 93 21.15 -11.43 -22.11
N ASP A 94 20.96 -11.88 -23.35
CA ASP A 94 20.29 -13.15 -23.65
C ASP A 94 21.06 -14.34 -23.07
N LEU A 95 22.40 -14.32 -23.18
CA LEU A 95 23.26 -15.37 -22.63
C LEU A 95 23.20 -15.41 -21.10
N ILE A 96 23.34 -14.25 -20.45
CA ILE A 96 23.31 -14.15 -18.98
C ILE A 96 21.92 -14.50 -18.44
N MET A 97 20.85 -14.06 -19.09
CA MET A 97 19.48 -14.39 -18.68
C MET A 97 19.17 -15.87 -18.90
N GLY A 98 19.65 -16.48 -19.98
CA GLY A 98 19.53 -17.92 -20.21
C GLY A 98 20.20 -18.75 -19.11
N GLU A 99 21.46 -18.42 -18.78
CA GLU A 99 22.19 -19.06 -17.69
C GLU A 99 21.53 -18.83 -16.32
N ALA A 100 21.05 -17.61 -16.06
CA ALA A 100 20.35 -17.28 -14.82
C ALA A 100 19.04 -18.09 -14.69
N LEU A 101 18.27 -18.24 -15.77
CA LEU A 101 17.03 -19.05 -15.76
C LEU A 101 17.30 -20.51 -15.42
N VAL A 102 18.41 -21.08 -15.91
CA VAL A 102 18.84 -22.44 -15.58
C VAL A 102 19.31 -22.53 -14.13
N TYR A 103 20.16 -21.61 -13.69
CA TYR A 103 20.68 -21.56 -12.32
C TYR A 103 19.58 -21.42 -11.26
N PHE A 104 18.59 -20.58 -11.51
CA PHE A 104 17.44 -20.38 -10.61
C PHE A 104 16.32 -21.42 -10.78
N GLY A 105 16.48 -22.39 -11.69
CA GLY A 105 15.49 -23.45 -11.91
C GLY A 105 14.17 -22.97 -12.52
N LEU A 106 14.15 -21.81 -13.18
CA LEU A 106 12.97 -21.16 -13.75
C LEU A 106 12.65 -21.63 -15.18
N SER A 107 13.47 -22.53 -15.74
CA SER A 107 13.38 -23.02 -17.12
C SER A 107 12.11 -23.82 -17.43
N ASN A 108 11.34 -24.25 -16.42
CA ASN A 108 10.10 -25.01 -16.62
C ASN A 108 8.84 -24.16 -16.38
N ARG A 109 8.56 -23.22 -17.29
CA ARG A 109 7.17 -22.81 -17.55
C ARG A 109 6.83 -23.32 -18.94
N GLN A 110 6.11 -24.44 -19.00
CA GLN A 110 5.20 -24.69 -20.10
C GLN A 110 4.41 -23.40 -20.32
N THR A 111 4.68 -22.72 -21.43
CA THR A 111 3.73 -21.80 -22.03
C THR A 111 2.38 -22.53 -22.03
N PRO A 112 1.33 -22.04 -21.34
CA PRO A 112 0.01 -22.48 -21.68
C PRO A 112 -0.14 -22.10 -23.15
N LEU A 113 -0.22 -23.12 -24.00
CA LEU A 113 -0.74 -22.96 -25.35
C LEU A 113 -2.05 -22.20 -25.17
N LEU A 114 -2.10 -20.97 -25.66
CA LEU A 114 -3.37 -20.39 -26.06
C LEU A 114 -3.82 -21.20 -27.28
N GLU A 115 -4.33 -22.41 -27.01
CA GLU A 115 -5.23 -23.09 -27.94
C GLU A 115 -6.47 -22.20 -28.03
N GLY A 116 -6.76 -21.77 -29.25
CA GLY A 116 -7.92 -20.95 -29.53
C GLY A 116 -9.21 -21.72 -29.28
N GLU A 117 -10.20 -21.00 -28.78
CA GLU A 117 -11.55 -20.88 -29.35
C GLU A 117 -12.06 -19.46 -29.03
#